data_AF-A0A7V9DDL5-F1
#
_entry.id   AF-A0A7V9DDL5-F1
#
_cell.length_a   1.000
_cell.length_b   1.000
_cell.length_c   1.000
_cell.angle_alpha   90.00
_cell.angle_beta   90.00
_cell.angle_gamma   90.00
#
_symmetry.space_group_name_H-M   'P 1'
#
loop_
_entity.id
_entity.type
_entity.pdbx_description
1 polymer ?
#
loop_
_entity_poly.entity_id
_entity_poly.type
_entity_poly.pdbx_seq_one_letter_code
_entity_poly.pdbx_strand_id
1 'polypeptide(L)'
;MRYHSSISPKYAAMLDAAVEVILERGNEGHRKTVNALVKGETEIRVVRLDKIGCSGVTGLVNRPRTNRRIRAGHMGFIESLGEVHITFADWTFETAGSRGVEGTLVHEGLHAFDFAHIISSFSRAETDPLEIFDLSLYELERRAAVASGEYLSLIGAPDYVHEGQQLGLVMVDDDGTPRVDIGGIEARMQNGYGVNHLDQGVMISQLLRLRPRDSSFSLRGMLGI
;
A
#
# COMPACT_ATOMS: atom_id res chain seq x y z
N MET A 1 -13.43 2.12 2.24
CA MET A 1 -12.52 3.00 2.98
C MET A 1 -13.30 3.56 4.14
N ARG A 2 -12.64 3.70 5.28
CA ARG A 2 -13.25 4.25 6.49
C ARG A 2 -12.37 5.40 6.98
N TYR A 3 -12.91 6.60 6.99
CA TYR A 3 -12.18 7.77 7.51
C TYR A 3 -12.09 7.71 9.02
N HIS A 4 -10.88 7.88 9.57
CA HIS A 4 -10.70 8.10 11.00
C HIS A 4 -11.44 9.37 11.41
N SER A 5 -12.00 9.40 12.63
CA SER A 5 -12.88 10.48 13.11
C SER A 5 -12.23 11.86 13.14
N SER A 6 -10.90 11.93 13.06
CA SER A 6 -10.13 13.18 13.04
C SER A 6 -9.92 13.77 11.64
N ILE A 7 -10.39 13.11 10.57
CA ILE A 7 -10.27 13.64 9.20
C ILE A 7 -11.24 14.80 8.99
N SER A 8 -10.75 15.88 8.38
CA SER A 8 -11.60 17.01 7.99
C SER A 8 -12.49 16.64 6.80
N PRO A 9 -13.72 17.17 6.69
CA PRO A 9 -14.58 16.93 5.53
C PRO A 9 -13.93 17.32 4.20
N LYS A 10 -13.08 18.37 4.20
CA LYS A 10 -12.29 18.78 3.03
C LYS A 10 -11.37 17.65 2.55
N TYR A 11 -10.60 17.03 3.45
CA TYR A 11 -9.67 15.96 3.08
C TYR A 11 -10.39 14.68 2.67
N ALA A 12 -11.51 14.35 3.33
CA ALA A 12 -12.37 13.24 2.89
C ALA A 12 -12.86 13.45 1.45
N ALA A 13 -13.37 14.63 1.12
CA ALA A 13 -13.85 14.94 -0.23
C ALA A 13 -12.72 14.87 -1.28
N MET A 14 -11.51 15.30 -0.94
CA MET A 14 -10.35 15.16 -1.84
C MET A 14 -9.95 13.70 -2.07
N LEU A 15 -10.04 12.85 -1.04
CA LEU A 15 -9.79 11.40 -1.18
C LEU A 15 -10.88 10.71 -2.01
N ASP A 16 -12.14 11.06 -1.81
CA ASP A 16 -13.26 10.55 -2.61
C ASP A 16 -13.08 10.95 -4.08
N ALA A 17 -12.71 12.21 -4.36
CA ALA A 17 -12.41 12.66 -5.72
C ALA A 17 -11.21 11.92 -6.33
N ALA A 18 -10.13 11.70 -5.57
CA ALA A 18 -8.97 10.93 -6.04
C ALA A 18 -9.36 9.48 -6.38
N VAL A 19 -10.23 8.85 -5.58
CA VAL A 19 -10.78 7.52 -5.88
C VAL A 19 -11.52 7.52 -7.21
N GLU A 20 -12.41 8.49 -7.44
CA GLU A 20 -13.15 8.60 -8.70
C GLU A 20 -12.21 8.74 -9.90
N VAL A 21 -11.21 9.63 -9.81
CA VAL A 21 -10.22 9.85 -10.88
C VAL A 21 -9.41 8.59 -11.15
N ILE A 22 -8.95 7.86 -10.12
CA ILE A 22 -8.21 6.62 -10.30
C ILE A 22 -9.10 5.53 -10.91
N LEU A 23 -10.38 5.47 -10.54
CA LEU A 23 -11.33 4.52 -11.11
C LEU A 23 -11.60 4.80 -12.61
N GLU A 24 -11.70 6.08 -12.97
CA GLU A 24 -11.90 6.51 -14.36
C GLU A 24 -10.65 6.31 -15.21
N ARG A 25 -9.49 6.75 -14.73
CA ARG A 25 -8.27 6.91 -15.54
C ARG A 25 -7.19 5.87 -15.30
N GLY A 26 -7.25 5.11 -14.21
CA GLY A 26 -6.27 4.07 -13.89
C GLY A 26 -6.34 2.87 -14.84
N ASN A 27 -5.37 1.96 -14.74
CA ASN A 27 -5.45 0.65 -15.41
C ASN A 27 -6.28 -0.33 -14.56
N GLU A 28 -6.37 -1.59 -14.99
CA GLU A 28 -7.11 -2.62 -14.24
C GLU A 28 -6.55 -2.85 -12.84
N GLY A 29 -5.23 -2.84 -12.68
CA GLY A 29 -4.56 -2.99 -11.38
C GLY A 29 -4.91 -1.86 -10.41
N HIS A 30 -4.87 -0.61 -10.88
CA HIS A 30 -5.27 0.56 -10.08
C HIS A 30 -6.74 0.47 -9.66
N ARG A 31 -7.63 0.17 -10.61
CA ARG A 31 -9.07 0.01 -10.33
C ARG A 31 -9.34 -1.10 -9.33
N LYS A 32 -8.68 -2.26 -9.47
CA LYS A 32 -8.85 -3.40 -8.57
C LYS A 32 -8.41 -3.03 -7.15
N THR A 33 -7.26 -2.36 -7.03
CA THR A 33 -6.69 -1.91 -5.76
C THR A 33 -7.65 -0.96 -5.05
N VAL A 34 -8.00 0.16 -5.70
CA VAL A 34 -8.87 1.18 -5.10
C VAL A 34 -10.26 0.62 -4.75
N ASN A 35 -10.87 -0.18 -5.62
CA ASN A 35 -12.14 -0.83 -5.30
C ASN A 35 -12.04 -1.74 -4.07
N ALA A 36 -10.92 -2.45 -3.90
CA ALA A 36 -10.71 -3.28 -2.73
C ALA A 36 -10.60 -2.42 -1.46
N LEU A 37 -9.83 -1.33 -1.47
CA LEU A 37 -9.74 -0.39 -0.33
C LEU A 37 -11.11 0.20 0.04
N VAL A 38 -11.93 0.52 -0.97
CA VAL A 38 -13.30 1.01 -0.77
C VAL A 38 -14.16 -0.06 -0.09
N LYS A 39 -14.16 -1.30 -0.59
CA LYS A 39 -14.99 -2.39 -0.06
C LYS A 39 -14.50 -2.94 1.28
N GLY A 40 -13.19 -3.00 1.50
CA GLY A 40 -12.55 -3.62 2.66
C GLY A 40 -12.38 -2.70 3.86
N GLU A 41 -13.00 -1.52 3.84
CA GLU A 41 -13.00 -0.56 4.95
C GLU A 41 -11.60 -0.18 5.47
N THR A 42 -10.58 -0.15 4.60
CA THR A 42 -9.22 0.31 4.97
C THR A 42 -9.31 1.67 5.65
N GLU A 43 -8.64 1.78 6.80
CA GLU A 43 -8.73 2.99 7.64
C GLU A 43 -7.85 4.09 7.05
N ILE A 44 -8.42 5.26 6.79
CA ILE A 44 -7.65 6.40 6.29
C ILE A 44 -7.45 7.40 7.42
N ARG A 45 -6.21 7.86 7.59
CA ARG A 45 -5.79 8.83 8.61
C ARG A 45 -5.10 10.01 7.93
N VAL A 46 -5.16 11.17 8.58
CA VAL A 46 -4.35 12.35 8.21
C VAL A 46 -3.61 12.82 9.44
N VAL A 47 -2.31 13.05 9.30
CA VAL A 47 -1.42 13.58 10.35
C VAL A 47 -0.54 14.68 9.78
N ARG A 48 0.13 15.43 10.64
CA ARG A 48 1.09 16.43 10.17
C ARG A 48 2.31 15.78 9.52
N LEU A 49 2.87 16.42 8.48
CA LEU A 49 4.07 15.93 7.78
C LEU A 49 5.22 15.55 8.72
N ASP A 50 5.50 16.33 9.77
CA ASP A 50 6.59 16.07 10.72
C ASP A 50 6.42 14.77 11.54
N LYS A 51 5.23 14.17 11.54
CA LYS A 51 4.97 12.91 12.25
C LYS A 51 5.35 11.68 11.44
N ILE A 52 5.37 11.76 10.12
CA ILE A 52 5.65 10.62 9.23
C ILE A 52 6.83 10.87 8.28
N GLY A 53 7.17 12.13 8.00
CA GLY A 53 8.33 12.51 7.19
C GLY A 53 8.19 12.29 5.68
N CYS A 54 7.01 11.87 5.22
CA CYS A 54 6.71 11.55 3.83
C CYS A 54 5.23 11.90 3.49
N SER A 55 4.81 11.75 2.23
CA SER A 55 3.45 12.07 1.79
C SER A 55 2.39 11.09 2.34
N GLY A 56 2.77 9.84 2.58
CA GLY A 56 1.92 8.82 3.17
C GLY A 56 2.70 7.64 3.71
N VAL A 57 2.03 6.83 4.54
CA VAL A 57 2.55 5.57 5.08
C VAL A 57 1.44 4.58 5.36
N THR A 58 1.67 3.32 5.01
CA THR A 58 0.77 2.20 5.27
C THR A 58 1.20 1.40 6.50
N GLY A 59 0.24 0.94 7.30
CA GLY A 59 0.52 0.18 8.52
C GLY A 59 -0.68 -0.62 9.03
N LEU A 60 -0.51 -1.31 10.15
CA LEU A 60 -1.60 -2.04 10.81
C LEU A 60 -2.38 -1.12 11.75
N VAL A 61 -3.71 -1.19 11.72
CA VAL A 61 -4.58 -0.46 12.64
C VAL A 61 -4.25 -0.81 14.09
N ASN A 62 -4.09 -2.10 14.39
CA ASN A 62 -3.68 -2.59 15.72
C ASN A 62 -2.98 -3.94 15.62
N ARG A 63 -1.64 -3.92 15.56
CA ARG A 63 -0.82 -5.13 15.43
C ARG A 63 -1.16 -6.27 16.43
N PRO A 64 -1.27 -6.03 17.75
CA PRO A 64 -1.65 -7.10 18.69
C PRO A 64 -3.01 -7.73 18.37
N ARG A 65 -4.01 -6.91 18.00
CA ARG A 65 -5.33 -7.39 17.61
C ARG A 65 -5.28 -8.18 16.30
N THR A 66 -4.57 -7.69 15.29
CA THR A 66 -4.42 -8.37 14.00
C THR A 66 -3.82 -9.77 14.19
N ASN A 67 -2.74 -9.89 14.96
CA ASN A 67 -2.14 -11.19 15.30
C ASN A 67 -3.11 -12.12 16.07
N ARG A 68 -3.94 -11.59 16.97
CA ARG A 68 -4.98 -12.40 17.63
C ARG A 68 -6.01 -12.91 16.63
N ARG A 69 -6.43 -12.08 15.66
CA ARG A 69 -7.39 -12.50 14.63
C ARG A 69 -6.81 -13.56 13.67
N ILE A 70 -5.58 -13.36 13.20
CA ILE A 70 -4.84 -14.36 12.39
C ILE A 70 -4.82 -15.72 13.09
N ARG A 71 -4.60 -15.74 14.41
CA ARG A 71 -4.61 -16.97 15.20
C ARG A 71 -6.00 -17.56 15.41
N ALA A 72 -7.02 -16.72 15.52
CA ALA A 72 -8.37 -17.14 15.88
C ALA A 72 -9.09 -17.85 14.72
N GLY A 73 -8.76 -17.53 13.47
CA GLY A 73 -9.48 -18.10 12.34
C GLY A 73 -8.97 -17.63 10.99
N HIS A 74 -9.56 -18.18 9.93
CA HIS A 74 -9.34 -17.70 8.57
C HIS A 74 -9.89 -16.29 8.42
N MET A 75 -9.11 -15.43 7.76
CA MET A 75 -9.48 -14.07 7.41
C MET A 75 -9.49 -13.93 5.89
N GLY A 76 -10.62 -13.49 5.34
CA GLY A 76 -10.72 -13.20 3.91
C GLY A 76 -9.83 -12.02 3.51
N PHE A 77 -9.49 -11.90 2.24
CA PHE A 77 -8.71 -10.78 1.72
C PHE A 77 -9.39 -9.42 2.00
N ILE A 78 -10.67 -9.27 1.62
CA ILE A 78 -11.43 -8.03 1.84
C ILE A 78 -11.59 -7.71 3.33
N GLU A 79 -11.76 -8.73 4.17
CA GLU A 79 -11.80 -8.57 5.64
C GLU A 79 -10.45 -8.10 6.21
N SER A 80 -9.35 -8.58 5.64
CA SER A 80 -7.99 -8.25 6.07
C SER A 80 -7.61 -6.79 5.80
N LEU A 81 -8.23 -6.16 4.79
CA LEU A 81 -8.07 -4.73 4.53
C LEU A 81 -8.53 -3.84 5.70
N GLY A 82 -9.50 -4.31 6.50
CA GLY A 82 -9.97 -3.60 7.70
C GLY A 82 -8.98 -3.62 8.87
N GLU A 83 -7.89 -4.40 8.76
CA GLU A 83 -6.78 -4.40 9.70
C GLU A 83 -5.65 -3.44 9.31
N VAL A 84 -5.76 -2.81 8.14
CA VAL A 84 -4.74 -1.93 7.55
C VAL A 84 -5.21 -0.49 7.58
N HIS A 85 -4.26 0.43 7.77
CA HIS A 85 -4.48 1.86 7.60
C HIS A 85 -3.55 2.46 6.56
N ILE A 86 -4.00 3.52 5.90
CA ILE A 86 -3.17 4.44 5.13
C ILE A 86 -3.20 5.78 5.85
N THR A 87 -2.04 6.30 6.22
CA THR A 87 -1.90 7.61 6.84
C THR A 87 -1.30 8.57 5.84
N PHE A 88 -2.00 9.66 5.53
CA PHE A 88 -1.49 10.74 4.69
C PHE A 88 -0.92 11.87 5.54
N ALA A 89 0.08 12.57 5.02
CA ALA A 89 0.47 13.88 5.55
C ALA A 89 -0.55 14.95 5.12
N ASP A 90 -0.83 15.92 5.99
CA ASP A 90 -1.60 17.13 5.67
C ASP A 90 -1.02 17.91 4.47
N TRP A 91 0.32 17.97 4.37
CA TRP A 91 1.05 18.55 3.24
C TRP A 91 0.62 17.97 1.88
N THR A 92 0.30 16.68 1.83
CA THR A 92 -0.17 16.00 0.61
C THR A 92 -1.45 16.62 0.08
N PHE A 93 -2.33 17.09 0.97
CA PHE A 93 -3.57 17.78 0.59
C PHE A 93 -3.34 19.26 0.32
N GLU A 94 -2.62 19.95 1.20
CA GLU A 94 -2.55 21.41 1.18
C GLU A 94 -1.53 21.95 0.16
N THR A 95 -0.45 21.22 -0.10
CA THR A 95 0.64 21.68 -0.99
C THR A 95 0.68 20.87 -2.28
N ALA A 96 0.67 19.53 -2.19
CA ALA A 96 0.69 18.70 -3.39
C ALA A 96 -0.68 18.64 -4.10
N GLY A 97 -1.77 18.96 -3.39
CA GLY A 97 -3.12 19.06 -3.96
C GLY A 97 -3.66 17.71 -4.44
N SER A 98 -4.62 17.74 -5.36
CA SER A 98 -5.31 16.53 -5.85
C SER A 98 -4.34 15.49 -6.42
N ARG A 99 -3.32 15.92 -7.19
CA ARG A 99 -2.31 15.02 -7.78
C ARG A 99 -1.49 14.30 -6.72
N GLY A 100 -1.08 15.01 -5.67
CA GLY A 100 -0.37 14.41 -4.55
C GLY A 100 -1.22 13.37 -3.80
N VAL A 101 -2.52 13.65 -3.63
CA VAL A 101 -3.47 12.71 -3.03
C VAL A 101 -3.65 11.47 -3.90
N GLU A 102 -3.85 11.65 -5.21
CA GLU A 102 -3.95 10.55 -6.19
C GLU A 102 -2.69 9.67 -6.20
N GLY A 103 -1.51 10.27 -6.38
CA GLY A 103 -0.24 9.54 -6.43
C GLY A 103 0.07 8.80 -5.12
N THR A 104 -0.18 9.44 -3.98
CA THR A 104 -0.01 8.80 -2.67
C THR A 104 -1.01 7.66 -2.48
N LEU A 105 -2.27 7.82 -2.92
CA LEU A 105 -3.28 6.76 -2.81
C LEU A 105 -2.99 5.58 -3.73
N VAL A 106 -2.42 5.80 -4.92
CA VAL A 106 -1.96 4.70 -5.81
C VAL A 106 -0.84 3.91 -5.14
N HIS A 107 0.17 4.60 -4.59
CA HIS A 107 1.33 3.98 -3.97
C HIS A 107 0.96 3.24 -2.67
N GLU A 108 0.44 3.96 -1.69
CA GLU A 108 0.08 3.41 -0.39
C GLU A 108 -1.13 2.47 -0.47
N GLY A 109 -2.00 2.67 -1.45
CA GLY A 109 -3.10 1.77 -1.74
C GLY A 109 -2.61 0.38 -2.14
N LEU A 110 -1.53 0.29 -2.93
CA LEU A 110 -0.93 -0.99 -3.27
C LEU A 110 -0.25 -1.63 -2.06
N HIS A 111 0.44 -0.85 -1.22
CA HIS A 111 0.97 -1.36 0.05
C HIS A 111 -0.14 -1.95 0.92
N ALA A 112 -1.27 -1.26 1.04
CA ALA A 112 -2.40 -1.75 1.84
C ALA A 112 -3.02 -3.02 1.26
N PHE A 113 -3.10 -3.11 -0.05
CA PHE A 113 -3.53 -4.28 -0.78
C PHE A 113 -2.60 -5.48 -0.53
N ASP A 114 -1.29 -5.29 -0.66
CA ASP A 114 -0.30 -6.33 -0.42
C ASP A 114 -0.28 -6.75 1.06
N PHE A 115 -0.42 -5.81 2.03
CA PHE A 115 -0.52 -6.14 3.46
C PHE A 115 -1.74 -7.01 3.77
N ALA A 116 -2.89 -6.73 3.13
CA ALA A 116 -4.08 -7.56 3.31
C ALA A 116 -3.91 -8.97 2.74
N HIS A 117 -3.16 -9.14 1.65
CA HIS A 117 -2.78 -10.47 1.15
C HIS A 117 -1.86 -11.22 2.12
N ILE A 118 -0.89 -10.54 2.72
CA ILE A 118 -0.01 -11.11 3.75
C ILE A 118 -0.86 -11.58 4.95
N ILE A 119 -1.72 -10.71 5.49
CA ILE A 119 -2.60 -11.05 6.63
C ILE A 119 -3.50 -12.24 6.30
N SER A 120 -4.14 -12.23 5.13
CA SER A 120 -5.05 -13.30 4.71
C SER A 120 -4.31 -14.64 4.54
N SER A 121 -3.15 -14.66 3.88
CA SER A 121 -2.36 -15.88 3.73
C SER A 121 -1.84 -16.39 5.09
N PHE A 122 -1.38 -15.50 5.97
CA PHE A 122 -0.92 -15.85 7.31
C PHE A 122 -2.03 -16.46 8.17
N SER A 123 -3.28 -16.01 8.01
CA SER A 123 -4.45 -16.59 8.69
C SER A 123 -4.76 -18.02 8.23
N ARG A 124 -4.31 -18.40 7.03
CA ARG A 124 -4.51 -19.71 6.39
C ARG A 124 -3.30 -20.64 6.48
N ALA A 125 -2.17 -20.16 7.03
CA ALA A 125 -0.90 -20.88 7.03
C ALA A 125 -0.95 -22.30 7.63
N GLU A 126 -1.84 -22.56 8.60
CA GLU A 126 -2.05 -23.91 9.14
C GLU A 126 -2.59 -24.90 8.10
N THR A 127 -3.52 -24.45 7.26
CA THR A 127 -4.16 -25.28 6.23
C THR A 127 -3.43 -25.26 4.90
N ASP A 128 -2.60 -24.24 4.68
CA ASP A 128 -1.97 -23.97 3.39
C ASP A 128 -0.57 -23.35 3.55
N PRO A 129 0.39 -24.09 4.13
CA PRO A 129 1.69 -23.54 4.53
C PRO A 129 2.62 -23.20 3.36
N LEU A 130 2.34 -23.72 2.15
CA LEU A 130 3.15 -23.46 0.94
C LEU A 130 2.68 -22.21 0.18
N GLU A 131 1.48 -21.71 0.46
CA GLU A 131 0.86 -20.55 -0.20
C GLU A 131 0.98 -19.27 0.67
N ILE A 132 2.00 -19.19 1.53
CA ILE A 132 2.25 -17.98 2.31
C ILE A 132 2.75 -16.88 1.37
N PHE A 133 1.98 -15.79 1.29
CA PHE A 133 2.35 -14.58 0.58
C PHE A 133 3.08 -13.65 1.54
N ASP A 134 4.35 -13.37 1.28
CA ASP A 134 5.15 -12.39 2.00
C ASP A 134 6.16 -11.77 1.03
N LEU A 135 6.23 -10.45 1.00
CA LEU A 135 7.14 -9.71 0.13
C LEU A 135 8.36 -9.28 0.93
N SER A 136 9.50 -9.14 0.25
CA SER A 136 10.61 -8.35 0.75
C SER A 136 10.31 -6.85 0.68
N LEU A 137 11.06 -6.02 1.41
CA LEU A 137 10.98 -4.56 1.31
C LEU A 137 11.21 -4.07 -0.12
N TYR A 138 12.20 -4.64 -0.82
CA TYR A 138 12.48 -4.34 -2.22
C TYR A 138 11.28 -4.64 -3.12
N GLU A 139 10.67 -5.83 -3.00
CA GLU A 139 9.53 -6.19 -3.85
C GLU A 139 8.32 -5.30 -3.59
N LEU A 140 8.03 -4.98 -2.32
CA LEU A 140 6.93 -4.11 -1.94
C LEU A 140 7.08 -2.71 -2.57
N GLU A 141 8.20 -2.04 -2.29
CA GLU A 141 8.45 -0.67 -2.75
C GLU A 141 8.57 -0.59 -4.27
N ARG A 142 9.21 -1.58 -4.91
CA ARG A 142 9.32 -1.64 -6.36
C ARG A 142 7.96 -1.79 -7.03
N ARG A 143 7.10 -2.68 -6.52
CA ARG A 143 5.74 -2.87 -7.07
C ARG A 143 4.93 -1.58 -6.99
N ALA A 144 4.98 -0.88 -5.86
CA ALA A 144 4.27 0.38 -5.67
C ALA A 144 4.85 1.49 -6.56
N ALA A 145 6.16 1.57 -6.71
CA ALA A 145 6.81 2.52 -7.62
C ALA A 145 6.44 2.28 -9.09
N VAL A 146 6.40 1.01 -9.53
CA VAL A 146 5.95 0.66 -10.89
C VAL A 146 4.50 1.05 -11.10
N ALA A 147 3.59 0.72 -10.17
CA ALA A 147 2.18 1.11 -10.27
C ALA A 147 2.01 2.65 -10.33
N SER A 148 2.74 3.39 -9.49
CA SER A 148 2.76 4.86 -9.56
C SER A 148 3.26 5.35 -10.92
N GLY A 149 4.35 4.80 -11.46
CA GLY A 149 4.86 5.14 -12.79
C GLY A 149 3.84 4.85 -13.89
N GLU A 150 3.21 3.67 -13.88
CA GLU A 150 2.16 3.30 -14.83
C GLU A 150 0.99 4.27 -14.79
N TYR A 151 0.57 4.68 -13.60
CA TYR A 151 -0.52 5.63 -13.43
C TYR A 151 -0.19 7.00 -14.04
N LEU A 152 0.99 7.54 -13.72
CA LEU A 152 1.46 8.84 -14.22
C LEU A 152 1.62 8.82 -15.74
N SER A 153 2.23 7.76 -16.29
CA SER A 153 2.37 7.59 -17.75
C SER A 153 1.03 7.45 -18.45
N LEU A 154 0.06 6.75 -17.85
CA LEU A 154 -1.27 6.55 -18.42
C LEU A 154 -2.09 7.85 -18.48
N ILE A 155 -1.99 8.70 -17.45
CA ILE A 155 -2.62 10.03 -17.49
C ILE A 155 -1.97 10.89 -18.58
N GLY A 156 -0.64 10.85 -18.69
CA GLY A 156 0.11 11.47 -19.79
C GLY A 156 0.05 13.00 -19.85
N ALA A 157 -0.61 13.66 -18.90
CA ALA A 157 -0.66 15.10 -18.80
C ALA A 157 0.73 15.66 -18.41
N PRO A 158 1.19 16.80 -18.97
CA PRO A 158 2.55 17.28 -18.80
C PRO A 158 3.00 17.45 -17.35
N ASP A 159 2.10 17.86 -16.46
CA ASP A 159 2.36 18.05 -15.04
C ASP A 159 2.52 16.72 -14.29
N TYR A 160 1.76 15.68 -14.64
CA TYR A 160 1.92 14.31 -14.12
C TYR A 160 3.21 13.67 -14.63
N VAL A 161 3.53 13.85 -15.91
CA VAL A 161 4.77 13.34 -16.51
C VAL A 161 5.98 14.01 -15.87
N HIS A 162 5.95 15.34 -15.69
CA HIS A 162 7.03 16.08 -15.05
C HIS A 162 7.26 15.63 -13.60
N GLU A 163 6.19 15.45 -12.83
CA GLU A 163 6.26 14.90 -11.46
C GLU A 163 6.86 13.49 -11.46
N GLY A 164 6.43 12.62 -12.38
CA GLY A 164 6.98 11.28 -12.53
C GLY A 164 8.47 11.26 -12.86
N GLN A 165 8.94 12.17 -13.71
CA GLN A 165 10.36 12.33 -14.02
C GLN A 165 11.17 12.77 -12.80
N GLN A 166 10.66 13.74 -12.02
CA GLN A 166 11.33 14.20 -10.78
C GLN A 166 11.44 13.10 -9.73
N LEU A 167 10.46 12.19 -9.69
CA LEU A 167 10.45 11.06 -8.76
C LEU A 167 11.25 9.84 -9.25
N GLY A 168 11.76 9.87 -10.48
CA GLY A 168 12.45 8.75 -11.12
C GLY A 168 11.51 7.59 -11.47
N LEU A 169 10.23 7.87 -11.72
CA LEU A 169 9.20 6.86 -12.01
C LEU A 169 8.81 6.83 -13.49
N VAL A 170 8.99 7.94 -14.20
CA VAL A 170 8.58 8.12 -15.59
C VAL A 170 9.76 8.65 -16.40
N MET A 171 9.98 8.06 -17.57
CA MET A 171 10.83 8.58 -18.62
C MET A 171 9.98 8.94 -19.84
N VAL A 172 10.54 9.72 -20.75
CA VAL A 172 9.91 10.07 -22.02
C VAL A 172 10.80 9.52 -23.13
N ASP A 173 10.22 8.68 -23.99
CA ASP A 173 10.93 8.10 -25.15
C ASP A 173 11.24 9.17 -26.20
N ASP A 174 12.05 8.81 -27.20
CA ASP A 174 12.44 9.68 -28.32
C ASP A 174 11.22 10.24 -29.10
N ASP A 175 10.08 9.53 -29.08
CA ASP A 175 8.84 9.95 -29.73
C ASP A 175 7.94 10.84 -28.86
N GLY A 176 8.37 11.17 -27.64
CA GLY A 176 7.62 11.97 -26.68
C GLY A 176 6.63 11.17 -25.83
N THR A 177 6.56 9.85 -25.97
CA THR A 177 5.65 9.00 -25.18
C THR A 177 6.16 8.81 -23.75
N PRO A 178 5.36 9.13 -22.71
CA PRO A 178 5.73 8.83 -21.34
C PRO A 178 5.62 7.32 -21.06
N ARG A 179 6.64 6.76 -20.39
CA ARG A 179 6.70 5.36 -19.95
C ARG A 179 7.31 5.22 -18.57
N VAL A 180 7.07 4.08 -17.94
CA VAL A 180 7.69 3.73 -16.66
C VAL A 180 9.21 3.67 -16.81
N ASP A 181 9.93 4.40 -15.96
CA ASP A 181 11.40 4.36 -15.90
C ASP A 181 11.86 3.27 -14.92
N ILE A 182 12.05 2.05 -15.41
CA ILE A 182 12.54 0.95 -14.57
C ILE A 182 13.94 1.26 -14.01
N GLY A 183 14.82 1.89 -14.79
CA GLY A 183 16.16 2.24 -14.32
C GLY A 183 16.13 3.27 -13.20
N GLY A 184 15.28 4.29 -13.32
CA GLY A 184 15.00 5.28 -12.29
C GLY A 184 14.41 4.66 -11.02
N ILE A 185 13.48 3.72 -11.15
CA ILE A 185 12.90 2.98 -10.02
C ILE A 185 13.97 2.17 -9.30
N GLU A 186 14.83 1.43 -10.02
CA GLU A 186 15.93 0.67 -9.40
C GLU A 186 16.93 1.59 -8.68
N ALA A 187 17.28 2.73 -9.29
CA ALA A 187 18.13 3.73 -8.65
C ALA A 187 17.48 4.30 -7.39
N ARG A 188 16.16 4.52 -7.40
CA ARG A 188 15.38 4.95 -6.23
C ARG A 188 15.38 3.90 -5.13
N MET A 189 15.23 2.61 -5.45
CA MET A 189 15.30 1.53 -4.46
C MET A 189 16.66 1.54 -3.75
N GLN A 190 17.74 1.60 -4.53
CA GLN A 190 19.10 1.60 -3.99
C GLN A 190 19.40 2.85 -3.14
N ASN A 191 19.05 4.04 -3.65
CA ASN A 191 19.44 5.31 -3.02
C ASN A 191 18.50 5.74 -1.89
N GLY A 192 17.22 5.41 -1.97
CA GLY A 192 16.19 5.81 -1.01
C GLY A 192 16.01 4.81 0.13
N TYR A 193 16.06 3.51 -0.19
CA TYR A 193 15.74 2.44 0.75
C TYR A 193 16.94 1.55 1.08
N GLY A 194 18.05 1.67 0.34
CA GLY A 194 19.24 0.85 0.54
C GLY A 194 19.05 -0.62 0.15
N VAL A 195 18.06 -0.93 -0.69
CA VAL A 195 17.73 -2.29 -1.12
C VAL A 195 17.78 -2.44 -2.64
N ASN A 196 17.99 -3.66 -3.13
CA ASN A 196 18.00 -4.02 -4.54
C ASN A 196 17.63 -5.51 -4.73
N HIS A 197 17.66 -5.98 -5.97
CA HIS A 197 17.32 -7.38 -6.31
C HIS A 197 18.21 -8.45 -5.65
N LEU A 198 19.44 -8.12 -5.23
CA LEU A 198 20.37 -9.01 -4.53
C LEU A 198 20.31 -8.85 -3.00
N ASP A 199 20.08 -7.63 -2.52
CA ASP A 199 19.87 -7.29 -1.11
C ASP A 199 18.46 -6.71 -0.92
N GLN A 200 17.49 -7.61 -0.80
CA GLN A 200 16.07 -7.25 -0.86
C GLN A 200 15.52 -6.66 0.45
N GLY A 201 16.35 -6.60 1.49
CA GLY A 201 15.95 -6.18 2.83
C GLY A 201 15.10 -7.21 3.56
N VAL A 202 14.42 -6.75 4.61
CA VAL A 202 13.59 -7.59 5.48
C VAL A 202 12.26 -7.94 4.83
N MET A 203 11.65 -9.05 5.27
CA MET A 203 10.29 -9.39 4.87
C MET A 203 9.29 -8.43 5.51
N ILE A 204 8.21 -8.12 4.80
CA ILE A 204 7.17 -7.21 5.28
C ILE A 204 6.49 -7.77 6.53
N SER A 205 6.26 -9.09 6.61
CA SER A 205 5.73 -9.69 7.83
C SER A 205 6.62 -9.44 9.06
N GLN A 206 7.95 -9.36 8.89
CA GLN A 206 8.89 -9.06 9.97
C GLN A 206 8.80 -7.59 10.40
N LEU A 207 8.69 -6.65 9.45
CA LEU A 207 8.46 -5.23 9.73
C LEU A 207 7.14 -5.01 10.49
N LEU A 208 6.07 -5.64 10.02
CA LEU A 208 4.74 -5.57 10.64
C LEU A 208 4.65 -6.41 11.92
N ARG A 209 5.65 -7.28 12.16
CA ARG A 209 5.69 -8.29 13.23
C ARG A 209 4.40 -9.12 13.28
N LEU A 210 4.00 -9.61 12.11
CA LEU A 210 2.93 -10.59 11.93
C LEU A 210 3.48 -12.00 12.22
N ARG A 211 2.61 -12.89 12.68
CA ARG A 211 2.95 -14.29 12.93
C ARG A 211 1.93 -15.17 12.21
N PRO A 212 2.37 -16.14 11.39
CA PRO A 212 1.46 -17.06 10.73
C PRO A 212 0.69 -17.86 11.78
N ARG A 213 -0.52 -18.27 11.44
CA ARG A 213 -1.31 -19.16 12.27
C ARG A 213 -0.59 -20.49 12.39
N ASP A 214 -0.34 -20.92 13.62
CA ASP A 214 0.21 -22.24 13.92
C ASP A 214 -0.91 -23.18 14.44
N SER A 215 -0.78 -24.47 14.16
CA SER A 215 -1.71 -25.51 14.65
C SER A 215 -1.54 -25.82 16.15
N SER A 216 -0.45 -25.34 16.76
CA SER A 216 -0.07 -25.67 18.14
C SER A 216 -0.98 -25.04 19.18
N PHE A 217 -1.63 -23.92 18.83
CA PHE A 217 -2.55 -23.22 19.71
C PHE A 217 -3.92 -23.92 19.83
N SER A 218 -4.34 -24.71 18.83
CA SER A 218 -5.62 -25.43 18.87
C SER A 218 -5.61 -26.57 19.91
N LEU A 219 -4.46 -27.21 20.12
CA LEU A 219 -4.28 -28.26 21.13
C LEU A 219 -4.29 -27.70 22.55
N ARG A 220 -3.70 -26.53 22.83
CA ARG A 220 -3.73 -25.92 24.17
C ARG A 220 -5.12 -25.40 24.54
N GLY A 221 -5.84 -24.82 23.57
CA GLY A 221 -7.24 -24.41 23.76
C GLY A 221 -8.20 -25.60 24.00
N MET A 222 -7.97 -26.75 23.35
CA MET A 222 -8.73 -27.99 23.61
C MET A 222 -8.36 -28.67 24.94
N LEU A 223 -7.12 -28.50 25.42
CA LEU A 223 -6.64 -29.12 26.66
C LEU A 223 -6.89 -28.26 27.91
N GLY A 224 -7.41 -27.04 27.77
CA GLY A 224 -7.70 -26.16 28.91
C GLY A 224 -6.46 -25.77 29.73
N ILE A 225 -5.30 -25.60 29.06
CA ILE A 225 -4.04 -25.16 29.67
C ILE A 225 -3.58 -23.86 29.02
#